data_AF-M0B5G6-F1
#
_entry.id   AF-M0B5G6-F1
#
_cell.length_a   1.000
_cell.length_b   1.000
_cell.length_c   1.000
_cell.angle_alpha   90.00
_cell.angle_beta   90.00
_cell.angle_gamma   90.00
#
_symmetry.space_group_name_H-M   'P 1'
#
loop_
_entity.id
_entity.type
_entity.pdbx_description
1 polymer ?
#
loop_
_entity_poly.entity_id
_entity_poly.type
_entity_poly.pdbx_seq_one_letter_code
_entity_poly.pdbx_strand_id
1 'polypeptide(L)'
;MASRWTLLATGCLLSGGLVAIFIALSFPELPLSSCTDVGYSGAEPPGGFEYYEFYVGVLGYSPDGGVNRCDTPIVTVAVGLLGIGSVVLGIERWNR
;
A
#
# COMPACT_ATOMS: atom_id res chain seq x y z
N MET A 1 -12.09 28.87 -11.27
CA MET A 1 -12.08 28.25 -9.94
C MET A 1 -11.98 26.74 -10.11
N ALA A 2 -11.08 26.07 -9.39
CA ALA A 2 -11.01 24.61 -9.40
C ALA A 2 -12.26 24.03 -8.71
N SER A 3 -12.86 22.99 -9.27
CA SER A 3 -13.99 22.33 -8.62
C SER A 3 -13.48 21.56 -7.39
N ARG A 4 -14.37 21.28 -6.42
CA ARG A 4 -14.02 20.44 -5.25
C ARG A 4 -13.48 19.07 -5.69
N TRP A 5 -13.98 18.53 -6.80
CA TRP A 5 -13.53 17.28 -7.40
C TRP A 5 -12.13 17.40 -8.01
N THR A 6 -11.81 18.51 -8.67
CA THR A 6 -10.46 18.78 -9.17
C THR A 6 -9.45 18.83 -8.02
N LEU A 7 -9.80 19.49 -6.91
CA LEU A 7 -8.93 19.60 -5.74
C LEU A 7 -8.69 18.23 -5.08
N LEU A 8 -9.75 17.43 -4.89
CA LEU A 8 -9.65 16.09 -4.32
C LEU A 8 -8.78 15.19 -5.20
N ALA A 9 -9.03 15.18 -6.50
CA ALA A 9 -8.26 14.36 -7.44
C ALA A 9 -6.79 14.78 -7.52
N THR A 10 -6.51 16.09 -7.53
CA THR A 10 -5.14 16.61 -7.51
C THR A 10 -4.43 16.21 -6.21
N GLY A 11 -5.13 16.29 -5.07
CA GLY A 11 -4.61 15.83 -3.78
C GLY A 11 -4.28 14.33 -3.78
N CYS A 12 -5.17 13.49 -4.31
CA CYS A 12 -4.94 12.05 -4.48
C CYS A 12 -3.76 11.75 -5.41
N LEU A 13 -3.66 12.44 -6.56
CA LEU A 13 -2.53 12.25 -7.48
C LEU A 13 -1.20 12.67 -6.88
N LEU A 14 -1.15 13.82 -6.21
CA LEU A 14 0.08 14.33 -5.57
C LEU A 14 0.52 13.42 -4.43
N SER A 15 -0.39 13.03 -3.55
CA SER A 15 -0.08 12.12 -2.44
C SER A 15 0.32 10.74 -2.95
N GLY A 16 -0.42 10.17 -3.90
CA GLY A 16 -0.09 8.87 -4.51
C GLY A 16 1.26 8.90 -5.22
N GLY A 17 1.55 9.97 -5.96
CA GLY A 17 2.84 10.16 -6.64
C GLY A 17 4.01 10.29 -5.65
N LEU A 18 3.84 11.05 -4.57
CA LEU A 18 4.86 11.16 -3.52
C LEU A 18 5.14 9.81 -2.87
N VAL A 19 4.09 9.06 -2.49
CA VAL A 19 4.24 7.73 -1.89
C VAL A 19 4.92 6.77 -2.88
N ALA A 20 4.56 6.80 -4.16
CA ALA A 20 5.22 5.99 -5.19
C ALA A 20 6.71 6.33 -5.34
N ILE A 21 7.08 7.61 -5.31
CA ILE A 21 8.49 8.06 -5.35
C ILE A 21 9.24 7.57 -4.11
N PHE A 22 8.67 7.73 -2.91
CA PHE A 22 9.27 7.22 -1.68
C PHE A 22 9.51 5.72 -1.75
N ILE A 23 8.53 4.96 -2.22
CA ILE A 23 8.66 3.50 -2.42
C ILE A 23 9.78 3.17 -3.40
N ALA A 24 9.83 3.84 -4.56
CA ALA A 24 10.85 3.59 -5.57
C ALA A 24 12.27 3.91 -5.08
N LEU A 25 12.42 4.95 -4.24
CA LEU A 25 13.71 5.33 -3.66
C LEU A 25 14.12 4.43 -2.49
N SER A 26 13.16 3.97 -1.69
CA SER A 26 13.44 3.16 -0.50
C SER A 26 13.57 1.66 -0.83
N PHE A 27 12.93 1.19 -1.89
CA PHE A 27 12.86 -0.23 -2.24
C PHE A 27 13.06 -0.43 -3.75
N PRO A 28 14.30 -0.40 -4.25
CA PRO A 28 14.58 -0.62 -5.66
C PRO A 28 14.34 -2.08 -6.12
N GLU A 29 14.33 -3.03 -5.18
CA GLU A 29 14.31 -4.48 -5.44
C GLU A 29 12.90 -5.12 -5.48
N LEU A 30 11.85 -4.37 -5.14
CA LEU A 30 10.52 -4.83 -4.67
C LEU A 30 10.04 -6.21 -5.20
N PRO A 31 10.22 -7.30 -4.44
CA PRO A 31 9.27 -8.40 -4.43
C PRO A 31 8.08 -7.95 -3.57
N LEU A 32 6.85 -8.03 -4.08
CA LEU A 32 5.69 -7.33 -3.50
C LEU A 32 5.34 -7.69 -2.04
N SER A 33 5.89 -8.77 -1.49
CA SER A 33 5.95 -9.07 -0.05
C SER A 33 7.12 -10.03 0.20
N SER A 34 7.79 -9.91 1.35
CA SER A 34 8.77 -10.90 1.83
C SER A 34 8.27 -11.47 3.15
N CYS A 35 8.16 -12.79 3.24
CA CYS A 35 7.80 -13.48 4.48
C CYS A 35 8.94 -14.41 4.92
N THR A 36 9.14 -14.57 6.22
CA THR A 36 9.99 -15.63 6.76
C THR A 36 9.36 -16.98 6.40
N ASP A 37 10.12 -17.90 5.81
CA ASP A 37 9.61 -19.18 5.31
C ASP A 37 9.53 -20.24 6.44
N VAL A 38 8.85 -19.90 7.54
CA VAL A 38 8.73 -20.76 8.72
C VAL A 38 7.39 -21.49 8.65
N GLY A 39 7.36 -22.60 7.92
CA GLY A 39 6.17 -23.44 7.81
C GLY A 39 5.76 -24.02 9.18
N TYR A 40 4.54 -23.72 9.62
CA TYR A 40 3.92 -24.41 10.74
C TYR A 40 3.53 -25.84 10.30
N SER A 41 4.03 -26.87 10.98
CA SER A 41 3.74 -28.28 10.63
C SER A 41 2.47 -28.83 11.28
N GLY A 42 1.72 -28.02 12.03
CA GLY A 42 0.45 -28.41 12.67
C GLY A 42 -0.77 -28.06 11.81
N ALA A 43 -1.96 -28.49 12.26
CA ALA A 43 -3.21 -28.39 11.47
C ALA A 43 -3.71 -26.95 11.28
N GLU A 44 -3.42 -26.03 12.21
CA GLU A 44 -3.75 -24.61 12.16
C GLU A 44 -2.73 -23.81 13.00
N PRO A 45 -2.27 -22.63 12.54
CA PRO A 45 -1.36 -21.80 13.33
C PRO A 45 -2.03 -21.33 14.64
N PRO A 46 -1.27 -21.24 15.74
CA PRO A 46 -1.83 -21.05 17.08
C PRO A 46 -2.37 -19.63 17.35
N GLY A 47 -2.19 -18.68 16.43
CA GLY A 47 -2.65 -17.31 16.59
C GLY A 47 -3.12 -16.67 15.29
N GLY A 48 -3.84 -15.55 15.44
CA GLY A 48 -4.38 -14.78 14.33
C GLY A 48 -3.43 -13.68 13.86
N PHE A 49 -3.96 -12.74 13.06
CA PHE A 49 -3.18 -11.62 12.54
C PHE A 49 -2.53 -10.79 13.66
N GLU A 50 -1.22 -10.58 13.58
CA GLU A 50 -0.43 -9.70 14.44
C GLU A 50 0.21 -8.58 13.62
N TYR A 51 0.08 -7.35 14.07
CA TYR A 51 0.82 -6.22 13.51
C TYR A 51 2.08 -5.97 14.34
N TYR A 52 3.24 -5.88 13.70
CA TYR A 52 4.50 -5.54 14.38
C TYR A 52 4.77 -4.06 14.32
N GLU A 53 4.97 -3.55 13.10
CA GLU A 53 5.44 -2.19 12.92
C GLU A 53 5.15 -1.65 11.53
N PHE A 54 5.22 -0.33 11.45
CA PHE A 54 5.26 0.40 10.20
C PHE A 54 6.54 1.22 10.20
N TYR A 55 7.49 0.83 9.35
CA TYR A 55 8.78 1.48 9.25
C TYR A 55 9.12 1.76 7.79
N VAL A 56 9.38 3.04 7.48
CA VAL A 56 9.85 3.49 6.16
C VAL A 56 8.95 2.99 5.00
N GLY A 57 7.63 3.03 5.15
CA GLY A 57 6.73 2.61 4.06
C GLY A 57 6.51 1.10 3.94
N VAL A 58 7.03 0.31 4.88
CA VAL A 58 6.82 -1.13 4.96
C VAL A 58 5.96 -1.47 6.17
N LEU A 59 4.94 -2.28 5.92
CA LEU A 59 4.08 -2.87 6.92
C LEU A 59 4.65 -4.24 7.32
N GLY A 60 5.13 -4.35 8.55
CA GLY A 60 5.52 -5.62 9.16
C GLY A 60 4.38 -6.24 9.94
N TYR A 61 4.00 -7.47 9.61
CA TYR A 61 2.90 -8.21 10.26
C TYR A 61 3.15 -9.72 10.27
N SER A 62 2.34 -10.48 11.01
CA SER A 62 2.24 -11.93 10.93
C SER A 62 0.80 -12.34 10.68
N PRO A 63 0.52 -13.18 9.66
CA PRO A 63 -0.83 -13.72 9.47
C PRO A 63 -1.19 -14.81 10.51
N ASP A 64 -0.17 -15.42 11.13
CA ASP A 64 -0.25 -16.70 11.85
C ASP A 64 0.11 -16.58 13.34
N GLY A 65 0.01 -15.38 13.93
CA GLY A 65 0.23 -15.17 15.36
C GLY A 65 1.68 -15.34 15.82
N GLY A 66 2.65 -14.85 15.05
CA GLY A 66 4.06 -14.89 15.45
C GLY A 66 4.93 -15.86 14.69
N VAL A 67 4.33 -16.79 13.93
CA VAL A 67 5.08 -17.87 13.28
C VAL A 67 5.81 -17.37 12.03
N ASN A 68 5.09 -16.66 11.15
CA ASN A 68 5.65 -16.06 9.95
C ASN A 68 5.62 -14.56 10.05
N ARG A 69 6.75 -13.90 9.85
CA ARG A 69 6.82 -12.44 9.75
C ARG A 69 6.88 -12.04 8.28
N CYS A 70 5.91 -11.24 7.87
CA CYS A 70 5.76 -10.70 6.53
C CYS A 70 5.98 -9.19 6.55
N ASP A 71 6.77 -8.71 5.59
CA ASP A 71 7.02 -7.30 5.34
C ASP A 71 6.47 -6.95 3.96
N THR A 72 5.47 -6.06 3.93
CA THR A 72 4.78 -5.65 2.71
C THR A 72 4.91 -4.14 2.50
N PRO A 73 5.48 -3.69 1.38
CA PRO A 73 5.57 -2.28 1.03
C PRO A 73 4.18 -1.72 0.71
N ILE A 74 3.94 -0.46 1.07
CA ILE A 74 2.66 0.26 0.93
C ILE A 74 2.29 0.62 -0.53
N VAL A 75 2.76 -0.14 -1.51
CA VAL A 75 2.50 0.04 -2.95
C VAL A 75 1.00 0.15 -3.26
N THR A 76 0.17 -0.62 -2.55
CA THR A 76 -1.29 -0.62 -2.70
C THR A 76 -1.92 0.74 -2.41
N VAL A 77 -1.40 1.52 -1.46
CA VAL A 77 -1.90 2.86 -1.15
C VAL A 77 -1.51 3.85 -2.25
N ALA A 78 -0.28 3.75 -2.77
CA ALA A 78 0.16 4.59 -3.88
C ALA A 78 -0.72 4.36 -5.13
N VAL A 79 -0.94 3.08 -5.48
CA VAL A 79 -1.80 2.68 -6.60
C VAL A 79 -3.24 3.13 -6.39
N GLY A 80 -3.79 2.96 -5.18
CA GLY A 80 -5.14 3.40 -4.85
C GLY A 80 -5.33 4.91 -5.01
N LEU A 81 -4.40 5.71 -4.46
CA LEU A 81 -4.44 7.17 -4.55
C LEU A 81 -4.30 7.65 -6.01
N LEU A 82 -3.38 7.08 -6.77
CA LEU A 82 -3.21 7.39 -8.19
C LEU A 82 -4.47 7.02 -8.99
N GLY A 83 -5.00 5.81 -8.80
CA GLY A 83 -6.20 5.33 -9.49
C GLY A 83 -7.42 6.21 -9.22
N ILE A 84 -7.72 6.50 -7.94
CA ILE A 84 -8.85 7.36 -7.55
C ILE A 84 -8.67 8.76 -8.15
N GLY A 85 -7.49 9.35 -8.03
CA GLY A 85 -7.20 10.67 -8.59
C GLY A 85 -7.40 10.72 -10.11
N SER A 86 -6.88 9.72 -10.84
CA SER A 86 -7.04 9.62 -12.30
C SER A 86 -8.49 9.43 -12.71
N VAL A 87 -9.25 8.56 -12.03
CA VAL A 87 -10.67 8.30 -12.33
C VAL A 87 -11.52 9.55 -12.10
N VAL A 88 -11.36 10.22 -10.96
CA VAL A 88 -12.14 11.42 -10.63
C VAL A 88 -11.87 12.54 -11.63
N LEU A 89 -10.61 12.77 -12.02
CA LEU A 89 -10.27 13.74 -13.07
C LEU A 89 -10.80 13.33 -14.45
N GLY A 90 -10.74 12.05 -14.78
CA GLY A 90 -11.29 11.52 -16.03
C GLY A 90 -12.78 11.78 -16.15
N ILE A 91 -13.55 11.48 -15.09
CA ILE A 91 -15.00 11.73 -15.03
C ILE A 91 -15.30 13.23 -15.11
N GLU A 92 -14.55 14.09 -14.39
CA GLU A 92 -14.78 15.54 -14.45
C GLU A 92 -14.55 16.07 -15.87
N ARG A 93 -13.50 15.60 -16.57
CA ARG A 93 -13.17 16.03 -17.93
C ARG A 93 -14.15 15.51 -18.97
N TRP A 94 -14.68 14.30 -18.79
CA TRP A 94 -15.68 13.71 -19.68
C TRP A 94 -17.03 14.44 -19.62
N ASN A 95 -17.37 14.99 -18.45
CA ASN A 95 -18.63 15.69 -18.21
C ASN A 95 -18.59 17.20 -18.55
N ARG A 96 -17.48 17.70 -19.11
CA ARG A 96 -17.35 19.09 -19.60
C ARG A 96 -17.42 19.13 -21.12
#